data_AF-A0A538I5K0-F1
#
_entry.id   AF-A0A538I5K0-F1
#
_cell.length_a   1.000
_cell.length_b   1.000
_cell.length_c   1.000
_cell.angle_alpha   90.00
_cell.angle_beta   90.00
_cell.angle_gamma   90.00
#
_symmetry.space_group_name_H-M   'P 1'
#
loop_
_entity.id
_entity.type
_entity.pdbx_description
1 polymer ?
#
loop_
_entity_poly.entity_id
_entity_poly.type
_entity_poly.pdbx_seq_one_letter_code
_entity_poly.pdbx_strand_id
1 'polypeptide(L)'
;MKRLATVPALAAALAVLLLTCASAQALRLPAAPRCPVFPANNPWNQRVDKLPVSADSAELIASIGVDAPVHADFGSGTWDGGPIGIPFDVVTRTTPRSRVPFEYADESDRLRYPIPRHVHIEGGPHATGDRHAILVDKSACKLYELYDLRATAHGWAAGSGAVWSLRSNHLRPAGWTSADAAGLPIFPGLARWDEVSRGVID
;
A
#
# COMPACT_ATOMS: atom_id res chain seq x y z
N MET A 1 -63.44 -34.75 -22.16
CA MET A 1 -62.64 -34.86 -20.91
C MET A 1 -61.18 -34.66 -21.34
N LYS A 2 -60.61 -33.45 -21.21
CA LYS A 2 -59.68 -33.00 -20.12
C LYS A 2 -58.45 -33.93 -20.03
N ARG A 3 -57.19 -33.53 -20.25
CA ARG A 3 -56.45 -32.27 -20.02
C ARG A 3 -55.18 -32.21 -20.90
N LEU A 4 -54.75 -30.99 -21.25
CA LEU A 4 -53.40 -30.67 -21.69
C LEU A 4 -52.39 -30.94 -20.56
N ALA A 5 -51.26 -31.56 -20.87
CA ALA A 5 -50.12 -31.66 -19.96
C ALA A 5 -49.25 -30.40 -20.10
N THR A 6 -49.21 -29.60 -19.04
CA THR A 6 -48.35 -28.42 -18.88
C THR A 6 -46.94 -28.84 -18.49
N VAL A 7 -45.96 -28.34 -19.24
CA VAL A 7 -44.52 -28.37 -18.92
C VAL A 7 -44.25 -27.46 -17.71
N PRO A 8 -43.56 -27.88 -16.64
CA PRO A 8 -43.03 -26.94 -15.68
C PRO A 8 -41.69 -26.40 -16.22
N ALA A 9 -41.68 -25.15 -16.63
CA ALA A 9 -40.45 -24.40 -16.81
C ALA A 9 -39.82 -24.19 -15.42
N LEU A 10 -38.68 -24.82 -15.15
CA LEU A 10 -37.82 -24.41 -14.03
C LEU A 10 -37.21 -23.05 -14.39
N ALA A 11 -37.79 -21.98 -13.87
CA ALA A 11 -37.11 -20.70 -13.76
C ALA A 11 -36.15 -20.78 -12.56
N ALA A 12 -34.89 -21.14 -12.81
CA ALA A 12 -33.83 -20.94 -11.83
C ALA A 12 -33.57 -19.43 -11.73
N ALA A 13 -34.09 -18.80 -10.69
CA ALA A 13 -33.79 -17.41 -10.38
C ALA A 13 -32.32 -17.30 -9.93
N LEU A 14 -31.46 -16.80 -10.82
CA LEU A 14 -30.14 -16.30 -10.42
C LEU A 14 -30.37 -15.03 -9.58
N ALA A 15 -30.33 -15.18 -8.26
CA ALA A 15 -30.17 -14.04 -7.37
C ALA A 15 -28.71 -13.55 -7.52
N VAL A 16 -28.49 -12.60 -8.43
CA VAL A 16 -27.24 -11.83 -8.45
C VAL A 16 -27.28 -10.95 -7.20
N LEU A 17 -26.60 -11.38 -6.13
CA LEU A 17 -26.27 -10.48 -5.03
C LEU A 17 -25.33 -9.41 -5.59
N LEU A 18 -25.90 -8.26 -5.96
CA LEU A 18 -25.14 -7.03 -6.12
C LEU A 18 -24.63 -6.64 -4.73
N LEU A 19 -23.44 -7.14 -4.37
CA LEU A 19 -22.64 -6.57 -3.31
C LEU A 19 -22.33 -5.14 -3.72
N THR A 20 -23.12 -4.20 -3.23
CA THR A 20 -22.75 -2.79 -3.28
C THR A 20 -21.54 -2.63 -2.36
N CYS A 21 -20.33 -2.76 -2.93
CA CYS A 21 -19.12 -2.46 -2.20
C CYS A 21 -19.18 -1.00 -1.76
N ALA A 22 -19.41 -0.77 -0.47
CA ALA A 22 -19.26 0.55 0.09
C ALA A 22 -17.78 0.93 0.00
N SER A 23 -17.48 1.95 -0.79
CA SER A 23 -16.15 2.56 -0.84
C SER A 23 -15.94 3.44 0.39
N ALA A 24 -14.83 3.22 1.10
CA ALA A 24 -14.23 4.26 1.91
C ALA A 24 -13.50 5.23 0.97
N GLN A 25 -13.26 6.45 1.43
CA GLN A 25 -12.40 7.38 0.70
C GLN A 25 -11.29 7.79 1.66
N ALA A 26 -10.08 7.26 1.43
CA ALA A 26 -8.91 7.62 2.20
C ALA A 26 -8.72 9.15 2.34
N LEU A 27 -8.23 9.55 3.51
CA LEU A 27 -7.97 10.92 3.84
C LEU A 27 -6.89 11.45 2.90
N ARG A 28 -7.19 12.58 2.26
CA ARG A 28 -6.23 13.26 1.42
C ARG A 28 -5.01 13.65 2.24
N LEU A 29 -3.83 13.32 1.72
CA LEU A 29 -2.56 13.80 2.26
C LEU A 29 -2.51 15.34 2.18
N PRO A 30 -2.38 16.07 3.30
CA PRO A 30 -2.40 17.54 3.31
C PRO A 30 -1.34 18.18 2.40
N ALA A 31 -0.18 17.56 2.29
CA ALA A 31 0.92 18.03 1.42
C ALA A 31 0.72 17.69 -0.07
N ALA A 32 -0.25 16.84 -0.42
CA ALA A 32 -0.60 16.45 -1.79
C ALA A 32 -2.13 16.37 -2.01
N PRO A 33 -2.91 17.44 -1.72
CA PRO A 33 -4.36 17.36 -1.59
C PRO A 33 -5.09 17.02 -2.91
N ARG A 34 -4.42 17.25 -4.05
CA ARG A 34 -4.94 16.95 -5.40
C ARG A 34 -4.72 15.51 -5.83
N CYS A 35 -3.97 14.73 -5.07
CA CYS A 35 -3.75 13.30 -5.29
C CYS A 35 -4.62 12.51 -4.32
N PRO A 36 -5.41 11.53 -4.80
CA PRO A 36 -6.06 10.59 -3.89
C PRO A 36 -5.02 9.59 -3.37
N VAL A 37 -5.33 8.87 -2.30
CA VAL A 37 -4.59 7.65 -1.93
C VAL A 37 -5.36 6.49 -2.55
N PHE A 38 -5.05 6.24 -3.83
CA PHE A 38 -5.79 5.33 -4.72
C PHE A 38 -7.25 5.73 -5.00
N PRO A 39 -7.87 5.20 -6.08
CA PRO A 39 -9.30 5.36 -6.33
C PRO A 39 -10.18 4.82 -5.19
N ALA A 40 -11.39 5.35 -5.03
CA ALA A 40 -12.33 4.90 -3.99
C ALA A 40 -12.75 3.42 -4.11
N ASN A 41 -12.67 2.85 -5.32
CA ASN A 41 -12.93 1.43 -5.57
C ASN A 41 -11.65 0.57 -5.60
N ASN A 42 -10.53 1.10 -5.10
CA ASN A 42 -9.32 0.33 -4.88
C ASN A 42 -9.49 -0.60 -3.65
N PRO A 43 -8.89 -1.81 -3.62
CA PRO A 43 -8.92 -2.67 -2.44
C PRO A 43 -8.49 -1.99 -1.14
N TRP A 44 -7.51 -1.07 -1.19
CA TRP A 44 -7.10 -0.28 -0.02
C TRP A 44 -8.21 0.60 0.56
N ASN A 45 -9.19 0.97 -0.25
CA ASN A 45 -10.32 1.83 0.12
C ASN A 45 -11.62 1.02 0.30
N GLN A 46 -11.54 -0.31 0.33
CA GLN A 46 -12.74 -1.15 0.49
C GLN A 46 -13.12 -1.29 1.96
N ARG A 47 -14.38 -0.98 2.28
CA ARG A 47 -14.93 -1.25 3.61
C ARG A 47 -15.07 -2.75 3.85
N VAL A 48 -14.50 -3.23 4.95
CA VAL A 48 -14.54 -4.65 5.34
C VAL A 48 -15.43 -4.95 6.54
N ASP A 49 -15.93 -3.92 7.24
CA ASP A 49 -16.71 -4.03 8.49
C ASP A 49 -18.08 -4.71 8.34
N LYS A 50 -18.55 -4.91 7.11
CA LYS A 50 -19.82 -5.59 6.79
C LYS A 50 -19.64 -6.83 5.92
N LEU A 51 -18.40 -7.23 5.64
CA LEU A 51 -18.14 -8.43 4.86
C LEU A 51 -18.44 -9.68 5.72
N PRO A 52 -18.92 -10.78 5.11
CA PRO A 52 -19.03 -12.05 5.80
C PRO A 52 -17.65 -12.48 6.32
N VAL A 53 -17.63 -13.06 7.52
CA VAL A 53 -16.42 -13.71 8.05
C VAL A 53 -16.06 -14.89 7.15
N SER A 54 -14.78 -15.00 6.79
CA SER A 54 -14.30 -16.12 5.97
C SER A 54 -14.44 -17.45 6.71
N ALA A 55 -14.74 -18.53 5.98
CA ALA A 55 -14.98 -19.85 6.55
C ALA A 55 -13.75 -20.42 7.30
N ASP A 56 -12.55 -20.00 6.89
CA ASP A 56 -11.25 -20.35 7.46
C ASP A 56 -10.72 -19.33 8.48
N SER A 57 -11.50 -18.31 8.85
CA SER A 57 -11.03 -17.23 9.73
C SER A 57 -10.49 -17.74 11.08
N ALA A 58 -11.11 -18.77 11.66
CA ALA A 58 -10.66 -19.35 12.92
C ALA A 58 -9.29 -20.04 12.78
N GLU A 59 -9.04 -20.69 11.64
CA GLU A 59 -7.76 -21.35 11.34
C GLU A 59 -6.64 -20.31 11.14
N LEU A 60 -6.93 -19.24 10.40
CA LEU A 60 -5.99 -18.13 10.20
C LEU A 60 -5.61 -17.47 11.52
N ILE A 61 -6.59 -17.15 12.37
CA ILE A 61 -6.32 -16.55 13.70
C ILE A 61 -5.51 -17.52 14.57
N ALA A 62 -5.82 -18.82 14.55
CA ALA A 62 -5.06 -19.82 15.28
C ALA A 62 -3.61 -19.94 14.81
N SER A 63 -3.34 -19.77 13.50
CA SER A 63 -1.97 -19.77 12.96
C SER A 63 -1.14 -18.55 13.35
N ILE A 64 -1.79 -17.40 13.57
CA ILE A 64 -1.12 -16.17 14.06
C ILE A 64 -0.83 -16.31 15.57
N GLY A 65 -1.77 -16.93 16.29
CA GLY A 65 -1.71 -17.15 17.74
C GLY A 65 -2.75 -16.31 18.45
N VAL A 66 -3.78 -16.98 18.99
CA VAL A 66 -4.94 -16.34 19.64
C VAL A 66 -4.58 -15.44 20.83
N ASP A 67 -3.49 -15.77 21.53
CA ASP A 67 -3.00 -15.05 22.72
C ASP A 67 -1.61 -14.42 22.49
N ALA A 68 -1.14 -14.38 21.23
CA ALA A 68 0.16 -13.80 20.93
C ALA A 68 0.12 -12.28 21.15
N PRO A 69 1.10 -11.70 21.87
CA PRO A 69 1.15 -10.26 22.01
C PRO A 69 1.43 -9.60 20.66
N VAL A 70 0.72 -8.51 20.38
CA VAL A 70 1.00 -7.64 19.22
C VAL A 70 1.84 -6.45 19.66
N HIS A 71 2.81 -6.08 18.84
CA HIS A 71 3.55 -4.83 18.99
C HIS A 71 3.09 -3.87 17.91
N ALA A 72 2.34 -2.84 18.27
CA ALA A 72 1.65 -1.98 17.30
C ALA A 72 2.57 -0.96 16.60
N ASP A 73 3.85 -0.89 16.97
CA ASP A 73 4.90 -0.01 16.39
C ASP A 73 4.49 1.45 16.13
N PHE A 74 3.48 1.95 16.85
CA PHE A 74 3.08 3.35 16.79
C PHE A 74 4.02 4.21 17.62
N GLY A 75 4.63 5.21 17.00
CA GLY A 75 5.49 6.15 17.70
C GLY A 75 5.96 7.32 16.84
N SER A 76 6.72 8.20 17.47
CA SER A 76 7.45 9.28 16.81
C SER A 76 8.77 9.55 17.55
N GLY A 77 9.71 10.25 16.92
CA GLY A 77 11.01 10.51 17.52
C GLY A 77 11.96 9.33 17.32
N THR A 78 12.70 8.95 18.36
CA THR A 78 13.77 7.94 18.27
C THR A 78 13.46 6.70 19.12
N TRP A 79 13.69 5.53 18.55
CA TRP A 79 13.68 4.22 19.19
C TRP A 79 14.94 3.45 18.80
N ASP A 80 15.59 2.79 19.77
CA ASP A 80 16.83 2.03 19.56
C ASP A 80 17.93 2.78 18.77
N GLY A 81 18.09 4.08 19.04
CA GLY A 81 19.11 4.92 18.41
C GLY A 81 18.77 5.43 17.00
N GLY A 82 17.61 5.10 16.43
CA GLY A 82 17.15 5.57 15.12
C GLY A 82 15.73 6.15 15.15
N PRO A 83 15.28 6.84 14.08
CA PRO A 83 13.88 7.24 13.94
C PRO A 83 12.93 6.03 13.91
N ILE A 84 11.86 6.07 14.69
CA ILE A 84 10.81 5.03 14.68
C ILE A 84 9.84 5.23 13.52
N GLY A 85 9.38 4.12 12.93
CA GLY A 85 8.41 4.10 11.83
C GLY A 85 9.03 4.33 10.45
N ILE A 86 8.19 4.25 9.42
CA ILE A 86 8.59 4.45 8.02
C ILE A 86 8.23 5.87 7.58
N PRO A 87 9.21 6.76 7.37
CA PRO A 87 8.93 8.11 6.91
C PRO A 87 8.56 8.15 5.42
N PHE A 88 7.87 9.19 5.00
CA PHE A 88 7.64 9.49 3.59
C PHE A 88 7.97 10.94 3.25
N ASP A 89 8.41 11.17 2.01
CA ASP A 89 8.68 12.49 1.46
C ASP A 89 7.64 12.86 0.39
N VAL A 90 7.18 14.11 0.44
CA VAL A 90 6.35 14.66 -0.65
C VAL A 90 7.23 15.42 -1.64
N VAL A 91 7.39 14.84 -2.82
CA VAL A 91 8.27 15.34 -3.88
C VAL A 91 7.49 16.01 -4.99
N THR A 92 8.19 16.67 -5.91
CA THR A 92 7.57 17.38 -7.04
C THR A 92 8.28 17.10 -8.35
N ARG A 93 7.75 17.64 -9.44
CA ARG A 93 8.38 17.56 -10.76
C ARG A 93 9.79 18.17 -10.82
N THR A 94 10.16 19.05 -9.88
CA THR A 94 11.51 19.64 -9.82
C THR A 94 12.49 18.82 -9.01
N THR A 95 12.04 17.78 -8.29
CA THR A 95 12.95 16.89 -7.55
C THR A 95 13.84 16.13 -8.53
N PRO A 96 15.17 16.14 -8.36
CA PRO A 96 16.10 15.42 -9.22
C PRO A 96 15.74 13.94 -9.30
N ARG A 97 15.92 13.35 -10.49
CA ARG A 97 15.59 11.94 -10.74
C ARG A 97 16.84 11.09 -10.92
N SER A 98 17.00 10.11 -10.05
CA SER A 98 18.12 9.18 -9.99
C SER A 98 17.80 7.89 -10.75
N ARG A 99 18.80 7.34 -11.45
CA ARG A 99 18.76 5.92 -11.83
C ARG A 99 19.21 5.12 -10.61
N VAL A 100 18.49 4.04 -10.31
CA VAL A 100 18.75 3.19 -9.15
C VAL A 100 18.98 1.77 -9.68
N PRO A 101 20.18 1.19 -9.52
CA PRO A 101 20.37 -0.25 -9.68
C PRO A 101 19.71 -0.99 -8.51
N PHE A 102 19.16 -2.16 -8.82
CA PHE A 102 18.39 -2.98 -7.88
C PHE A 102 19.02 -4.36 -7.70
N GLU A 103 18.93 -4.90 -6.48
CA GLU A 103 19.25 -6.31 -6.20
C GLU A 103 18.18 -7.22 -6.82
N TYR A 104 16.90 -6.91 -6.57
CA TYR A 104 15.73 -7.58 -7.15
C TYR A 104 15.31 -6.91 -8.48
N ALA A 105 16.24 -6.82 -9.43
CA ALA A 105 16.08 -6.02 -10.65
C ALA A 105 15.00 -6.53 -11.63
N ASP A 106 14.66 -7.82 -11.58
CA ASP A 106 13.64 -8.42 -12.45
C ASP A 106 12.22 -8.23 -11.91
N GLU A 107 12.11 -7.84 -10.65
CA GLU A 107 10.85 -7.50 -9.97
C GLU A 107 10.84 -6.02 -9.57
N SER A 108 11.60 -5.16 -10.24
CA SER A 108 11.68 -3.73 -9.95
C SER A 108 11.36 -2.87 -11.17
N ASP A 109 10.70 -1.73 -10.95
CA ASP A 109 10.32 -0.83 -12.03
C ASP A 109 11.55 -0.04 -12.50
N ARG A 110 12.01 -0.33 -13.71
CA ARG A 110 13.21 0.28 -14.33
C ARG A 110 12.96 1.70 -14.84
N LEU A 111 12.77 2.62 -13.90
CA LEU A 111 12.49 4.03 -14.12
C LEU A 111 13.51 4.91 -13.38
N ARG A 112 13.38 6.24 -13.53
CA ARG A 112 14.11 7.17 -12.66
C ARG A 112 13.25 7.63 -11.48
N TYR A 113 13.80 7.54 -10.28
CA TYR A 113 13.14 7.81 -9.01
C TYR A 113 13.44 9.23 -8.52
N PRO A 114 12.43 10.01 -8.08
CA PRO A 114 12.59 11.40 -7.64
C PRO A 114 13.16 11.49 -6.21
N ILE A 115 14.37 10.99 -5.98
CA ILE A 115 14.98 10.90 -4.65
C ILE A 115 15.59 12.26 -4.27
N PRO A 116 15.08 12.97 -3.23
CA PRO A 116 15.67 14.22 -2.77
C PRO A 116 17.03 14.00 -2.10
N ARG A 117 17.87 15.04 -2.04
CA ARG A 117 19.21 14.98 -1.44
C ARG A 117 19.20 14.52 0.03
N HIS A 118 18.16 14.90 0.76
CA HIS A 118 17.94 14.58 2.17
C HIS A 118 16.70 13.71 2.33
N VAL A 119 16.61 12.65 1.53
CA VAL A 119 15.53 11.66 1.63
C VAL A 119 15.49 11.05 3.03
N HIS A 120 14.29 10.92 3.58
CA HIS A 120 14.10 10.21 4.83
C HIS A 120 14.09 8.70 4.56
N ILE A 121 14.81 7.98 5.42
CA ILE A 121 14.99 6.53 5.33
C ILE A 121 14.57 5.96 6.68
N GLU A 122 13.80 4.87 6.67
CA GLU A 122 13.45 4.12 7.88
C GLU A 122 14.71 3.75 8.70
N GLY A 123 14.66 3.99 10.01
CA GLY A 123 15.82 3.80 10.89
C GLY A 123 16.97 4.81 10.66
N GLY A 124 16.85 5.70 9.69
CA GLY A 124 17.82 6.75 9.37
C GLY A 124 18.85 6.34 8.31
N PRO A 125 19.71 7.29 7.88
CA PRO A 125 20.64 7.09 6.76
C PRO A 125 21.71 6.01 7.02
N HIS A 126 21.97 5.69 8.29
CA HIS A 126 22.97 4.72 8.72
C HIS A 126 22.36 3.43 9.30
N ALA A 127 21.03 3.26 9.23
CA ALA A 127 20.40 2.01 9.64
C ALA A 127 20.92 0.83 8.82
N THR A 128 20.85 -0.35 9.44
CA THR A 128 21.22 -1.65 8.85
C THR A 128 19.99 -2.53 8.55
N GLY A 129 18.78 -2.08 8.91
CA GLY A 129 17.52 -2.79 8.66
C GLY A 129 16.99 -2.55 7.24
N ASP A 130 15.66 -2.53 7.11
CA ASP A 130 14.98 -2.50 5.80
C ASP A 130 15.17 -1.19 5.03
N ARG A 131 15.32 -0.06 5.72
CA ARG A 131 15.72 1.24 5.13
C ARG A 131 14.80 1.64 3.98
N HIS A 132 13.49 1.51 4.20
CA HIS A 132 12.47 1.94 3.26
C HIS A 132 12.55 3.45 2.99
N ALA A 133 12.33 3.83 1.74
CA ALA A 133 12.15 5.21 1.32
C ALA A 133 10.87 5.35 0.49
N ILE A 134 9.93 6.15 0.99
CA ILE A 134 8.60 6.36 0.37
C ILE A 134 8.50 7.79 -0.16
N LEU A 135 8.17 7.94 -1.44
CA LEU A 135 8.12 9.24 -2.12
C LEU A 135 6.76 9.43 -2.80
N VAL A 136 5.99 10.42 -2.34
CA VAL A 136 4.73 10.83 -2.96
C VAL A 136 4.98 12.01 -3.91
N ASP A 137 4.96 11.77 -5.22
CA ASP A 137 5.05 12.83 -6.23
C ASP A 137 3.70 13.53 -6.39
N LYS A 138 3.53 14.67 -5.72
CA LYS A 138 2.28 15.45 -5.76
C LYS A 138 2.02 16.12 -7.10
N SER A 139 3.00 16.15 -8.01
CA SER A 139 2.86 16.73 -9.35
C SER A 139 2.28 15.71 -10.33
N ALA A 140 2.69 14.45 -10.21
CA ALA A 140 2.25 13.36 -11.08
C ALA A 140 1.15 12.46 -10.45
N CYS A 141 0.91 12.60 -9.14
CA CYS A 141 0.15 11.64 -8.33
C CYS A 141 0.65 10.21 -8.51
N LYS A 142 1.96 10.06 -8.28
CA LYS A 142 2.65 8.78 -8.27
C LYS A 142 3.26 8.53 -6.92
N LEU A 143 3.25 7.27 -6.52
CA LEU A 143 3.93 6.75 -5.34
C LEU A 143 5.16 5.99 -5.82
N TYR A 144 6.30 6.27 -5.23
CA TYR A 144 7.55 5.54 -5.44
C TYR A 144 8.00 4.99 -4.10
N GLU A 145 8.26 3.70 -4.01
CA GLU A 145 8.77 3.09 -2.79
C GLU A 145 10.00 2.25 -3.12
N LEU A 146 11.01 2.34 -2.27
CA LEU A 146 12.25 1.61 -2.41
C LEU A 146 12.53 0.86 -1.12
N TYR A 147 12.89 -0.42 -1.24
CA TYR A 147 13.46 -1.21 -0.16
C TYR A 147 14.98 -1.06 -0.16
N ASP A 148 15.57 -0.99 1.03
CA ASP A 148 17.01 -0.97 1.25
C ASP A 148 17.76 0.14 0.49
N LEU A 149 17.24 1.37 0.52
CA LEU A 149 17.83 2.49 -0.24
C LEU A 149 19.17 2.94 0.34
N ARG A 150 20.29 2.67 -0.34
CA ARG A 150 21.67 3.03 0.04
C ARG A 150 22.20 4.23 -0.75
N ALA A 151 22.84 5.17 -0.06
CA ALA A 151 23.70 6.14 -0.72
C ALA A 151 25.03 5.47 -1.12
N THR A 152 25.53 5.76 -2.32
CA THR A 152 26.81 5.24 -2.83
C THR A 152 27.68 6.39 -3.34
N ALA A 153 28.96 6.11 -3.62
CA ALA A 153 29.86 7.10 -4.23
C ALA A 153 29.36 7.62 -5.60
N HIS A 154 28.45 6.90 -6.26
CA HIS A 154 27.94 7.23 -7.60
C HIS A 154 26.45 7.57 -7.63
N GLY A 155 25.81 7.73 -6.47
CA GLY A 155 24.39 8.07 -6.36
C GLY A 155 23.66 7.16 -5.37
N TRP A 156 22.72 6.38 -5.89
CA TRP A 156 21.83 5.53 -5.08
C TRP A 156 21.85 4.10 -5.58
N ALA A 157 21.64 3.14 -4.69
CA ALA A 157 21.34 1.74 -4.96
C ALA A 157 20.22 1.28 -4.00
N ALA A 158 19.45 0.28 -4.37
CA ALA A 158 18.36 -0.23 -3.51
C ALA A 158 18.19 -1.73 -3.71
N GLY A 159 17.53 -2.40 -2.76
CA GLY A 159 17.13 -3.80 -2.94
C GLY A 159 16.09 -3.92 -4.04
N SER A 160 14.97 -3.19 -3.90
CA SER A 160 13.89 -3.16 -4.89
C SER A 160 13.32 -1.75 -5.08
N GLY A 161 12.54 -1.57 -6.15
CA GLY A 161 11.81 -0.32 -6.39
C GLY A 161 10.49 -0.55 -7.11
N ALA A 162 9.42 0.03 -6.57
CA ALA A 162 8.07 -0.09 -7.10
C ALA A 162 7.39 1.28 -7.23
N VAL A 163 6.58 1.42 -8.29
CA VAL A 163 5.91 2.67 -8.64
C VAL A 163 4.43 2.42 -8.90
N TRP A 164 3.59 3.19 -8.21
CA TRP A 164 2.15 3.14 -8.41
C TRP A 164 1.62 4.48 -8.92
N SER A 165 0.59 4.41 -9.76
CA SER A 165 -0.27 5.57 -10.02
C SER A 165 -1.30 5.64 -8.91
N LEU A 166 -1.30 6.73 -8.14
CA LEU A 166 -2.31 6.96 -7.11
C LEU A 166 -3.71 7.17 -7.69
N ARG A 167 -3.85 7.18 -9.02
CA ARG A 167 -5.13 7.33 -9.74
C ARG A 167 -5.63 6.01 -10.35
N SER A 168 -4.98 4.88 -10.06
CA SER A 168 -5.25 3.60 -10.72
C SER A 168 -5.46 2.47 -9.71
N ASN A 169 -6.22 1.45 -10.13
CA ASN A 169 -6.33 0.16 -9.42
C ASN A 169 -5.38 -0.90 -9.98
N HIS A 170 -4.49 -0.51 -10.91
CA HIS A 170 -3.53 -1.43 -11.49
C HIS A 170 -2.55 -1.92 -10.42
N LEU A 171 -2.57 -3.23 -10.17
CA LEU A 171 -1.65 -3.92 -9.27
C LEU A 171 -0.37 -4.31 -9.99
N ARG A 172 0.66 -4.66 -9.23
CA ARG A 172 1.88 -5.28 -9.76
C ARG A 172 1.57 -6.70 -10.26
N PRO A 173 2.40 -7.29 -11.13
CA PRO A 173 2.23 -8.68 -11.52
C PRO A 173 2.17 -9.60 -10.29
N ALA A 174 1.30 -10.59 -10.32
CA ALA A 174 1.16 -11.52 -9.20
C ALA A 174 2.48 -12.26 -8.94
N GLY A 175 2.86 -12.34 -7.66
CA GLY A 175 4.11 -12.95 -7.21
C GLY A 175 5.33 -12.03 -7.27
N TRP A 176 5.21 -10.80 -7.79
CA TRP A 176 6.31 -9.84 -7.75
C TRP A 176 6.45 -9.19 -6.38
N THR A 177 7.67 -9.04 -5.90
CA THR A 177 7.99 -8.20 -4.74
C THR A 177 7.77 -6.70 -5.03
N SER A 178 7.85 -5.89 -3.98
CA SER A 178 7.90 -4.43 -4.05
C SER A 178 8.85 -3.91 -2.96
N ALA A 179 8.65 -2.67 -2.48
CA ALA A 179 9.29 -2.25 -1.24
C ALA A 179 8.77 -3.08 -0.06
N ASP A 180 7.48 -3.39 -0.04
CA ASP A 180 6.89 -4.45 0.78
C ASP A 180 7.08 -5.81 0.11
N ALA A 181 7.46 -6.82 0.90
CA ALA A 181 7.76 -8.16 0.42
C ALA A 181 6.55 -8.87 -0.20
N ALA A 182 5.32 -8.52 0.17
CA ALA A 182 4.10 -9.08 -0.43
C ALA A 182 3.72 -8.43 -1.77
N GLY A 183 4.51 -7.46 -2.24
CA GLY A 183 4.29 -6.79 -3.53
C GLY A 183 3.29 -5.63 -3.49
N LEU A 184 2.92 -5.17 -2.29
CA LEU A 184 1.91 -4.14 -2.08
C LEU A 184 2.54 -2.76 -1.82
N PRO A 185 1.83 -1.64 -2.08
CA PRO A 185 2.31 -0.33 -1.62
C PRO A 185 2.23 -0.22 -0.10
N ILE A 186 3.29 0.29 0.54
CA ILE A 186 3.37 0.51 2.00
C ILE A 186 2.57 1.75 2.41
N PHE A 187 2.69 2.85 1.66
CA PHE A 187 2.10 4.15 1.99
C PHE A 187 0.60 4.12 2.39
N PRO A 188 -0.31 3.43 1.67
CA PRO A 188 -1.73 3.38 2.08
C PRO A 188 -1.98 2.58 3.36
N GLY A 189 -1.01 1.78 3.84
CA GLY A 189 -1.11 1.04 5.10
C GLY A 189 -0.48 1.76 6.29
N LEU A 190 0.16 2.92 6.08
CA LEU A 190 0.76 3.68 7.18
C LEU A 190 -0.33 4.37 7.99
N ALA A 191 -0.30 4.21 9.32
CA ALA A 191 -1.02 5.10 10.22
C ALA A 191 -0.28 6.45 10.29
N ARG A 192 -0.91 7.52 9.80
CA ARG A 192 -0.25 8.83 9.69
C ARG A 192 -0.68 9.77 10.79
N TRP A 193 0.24 10.63 11.24
CA TRP A 193 -0.07 11.63 12.26
C TRP A 193 -1.21 12.57 11.85
N ASP A 194 -1.31 12.94 10.57
CA ASP A 194 -2.38 13.82 10.10
C ASP A 194 -3.77 13.18 10.24
N GLU A 195 -3.87 11.88 10.06
CA GLU A 195 -5.10 11.09 10.25
C GLU A 195 -5.47 11.03 11.74
N VAL A 196 -4.52 10.63 12.59
CA VAL A 196 -4.70 10.58 14.05
C VAL A 196 -5.13 11.95 14.61
N SER A 197 -4.49 13.03 14.16
CA SER A 197 -4.83 14.39 14.59
C SER A 197 -6.26 14.82 14.22
N ARG A 198 -6.87 14.15 13.24
CA ARG A 198 -8.26 14.35 12.80
C ARG A 198 -9.23 13.36 13.44
N GLY A 199 -8.74 12.46 14.29
CA GLY A 199 -9.54 11.48 15.04
C GLY A 199 -9.96 10.26 14.24
N VAL A 200 -9.36 10.01 13.07
CA VAL A 200 -9.67 8.84 12.23
C VAL A 200 -8.42 8.41 11.44
N ILE A 201 -8.10 7.12 11.48
CA ILE A 201 -7.17 6.45 10.57
C ILE A 201 -8.03 5.71 9.54
N ASP A 202 -7.75 5.86 8.25
CA ASP A 202 -8.59 5.33 7.17
C ASP A 202 -7.82 4.69 6.01
#